data_AF-A0A9C9EQ72-F1
#
_entry.id   AF-A0A9C9EQ72-F1
#
_cell.length_a   1.000
_cell.length_b   1.000
_cell.length_c   1.000
_cell.angle_alpha   90.00
_cell.angle_beta   90.00
_cell.angle_gamma   90.00
#
_symmetry.space_group_name_H-M   'P 1'
#
loop_
_entity.id
_entity.type
_entity.pdbx_description
1 polymer ?
#
loop_
_entity_poly.entity_id
_entity_poly.type
_entity_poly.pdbx_seq_one_letter_code
_entity_poly.pdbx_strand_id
1 'polypeptide(L)'
;MKHVKLLTIFTLLISSYTAVFGLQYVIGPDDVLEIKLWGEPEIDDQWVVSENGNIDFPLLGRTKVAGLTVEEVVDKLNDGLSRYYKNPQVMIKIVEYG
;
A
#
# COMPACT_ATOMS: atom_id res chain seq x y z
N MET A 1 22.44 -6.25 58.45
CA MET A 1 21.37 -5.32 58.02
C MET A 1 21.16 -5.49 56.53
N LYS A 2 19.91 -5.73 56.15
CA LYS A 2 19.44 -6.28 54.88
C LYS A 2 18.78 -5.16 54.05
N HIS A 3 19.07 -5.13 52.74
CA HIS A 3 18.32 -4.46 51.66
C HIS A 3 18.30 -2.90 51.75
N VAL A 4 18.54 -2.12 50.70
CA VAL A 4 17.77 -2.01 49.46
C VAL A 4 18.66 -1.30 48.40
N LYS A 5 19.14 -2.03 47.40
CA LYS A 5 19.66 -1.50 46.13
C LYS A 5 19.02 -2.30 45.00
N LEU A 6 17.72 -2.14 44.77
CA LEU A 6 17.06 -2.82 43.64
C LEU A 6 15.71 -2.22 43.21
N LEU A 7 15.47 -0.92 43.43
CA LEU A 7 14.18 -0.34 43.04
C LEU A 7 14.31 1.03 42.36
N THR A 8 15.25 1.13 41.41
CA THR A 8 15.29 2.28 40.48
C THR A 8 15.78 1.86 39.10
N ILE A 9 15.36 0.66 38.65
CA ILE A 9 15.44 0.19 37.26
C ILE A 9 14.08 -0.42 36.88
N PHE A 10 12.98 0.20 37.35
CA PHE A 10 11.61 -0.24 37.04
C PHE A 10 10.78 0.86 36.35
N THR A 11 11.39 2.00 36.03
CA THR A 11 10.78 3.09 35.26
C THR A 11 11.30 3.18 33.83
N LEU A 12 12.25 2.32 33.45
CA LEU A 12 12.80 2.26 32.11
C LEU A 12 12.25 1.02 31.39
N LEU A 13 10.96 1.03 31.04
CA LEU A 13 10.32 0.13 30.04
C LEU A 13 8.80 0.35 29.92
N ILE A 14 8.26 1.52 30.29
CA ILE A 14 6.87 1.83 29.91
C ILE A 14 6.90 2.44 28.52
N SER A 15 6.76 1.54 27.56
CA SER A 15 5.90 1.72 26.40
C SER A 15 6.25 2.89 25.46
N SER A 16 7.43 2.83 24.86
CA SER A 16 7.55 3.16 23.44
C SER A 16 6.74 2.14 22.62
N TYR A 17 5.42 2.28 22.63
CA TYR A 17 4.51 1.69 21.65
C TYR A 17 3.33 2.66 21.51
N THR A 18 3.60 3.85 20.98
CA THR A 18 2.57 4.51 20.19
C THR A 18 2.45 3.70 18.92
N ALA A 19 1.66 2.62 18.96
CA ALA A 19 1.10 2.05 17.76
C ALA A 19 0.24 3.14 17.14
N VAL A 20 0.80 3.85 16.16
CA VAL A 20 0.04 4.77 15.33
C VAL A 20 -0.88 3.88 14.49
N PHE A 21 -2.04 3.53 15.03
CA PHE A 21 -3.10 2.87 14.29
C PHE A 21 -3.70 3.90 13.32
N GLY A 22 -2.98 4.19 12.24
CA GLY A 22 -3.57 4.76 11.05
C GLY A 22 -4.35 3.65 10.36
N LEU A 23 -5.67 3.76 10.28
CA LEU A 23 -6.45 2.88 9.43
C LEU A 23 -6.10 3.22 7.98
N GLN A 24 -5.17 2.47 7.40
CA GLN A 24 -4.86 2.61 5.99
C GLN A 24 -6.00 1.99 5.20
N TYR A 25 -6.52 2.76 4.24
CA TYR A 25 -7.62 2.29 3.42
C TYR A 25 -7.17 1.08 2.60
N VAL A 26 -8.02 0.05 2.61
CA VAL A 26 -7.83 -1.18 1.84
C VAL A 26 -8.76 -1.12 0.64
N ILE A 27 -8.18 -1.29 -0.54
CA ILE A 27 -8.91 -1.23 -1.81
C ILE A 27 -9.99 -2.32 -1.84
N GLY A 28 -11.20 -1.92 -2.18
CA GLY A 28 -12.37 -2.77 -2.34
C GLY A 28 -12.78 -2.95 -3.80
N PRO A 29 -13.71 -3.88 -4.08
CA PRO A 29 -14.47 -3.87 -5.33
C PRO A 29 -15.16 -2.52 -5.56
N ASP A 30 -15.38 -2.18 -6.83
CA ASP A 30 -16.04 -0.96 -7.31
C ASP A 30 -15.28 0.37 -7.04
N ASP A 31 -14.18 0.33 -6.29
CA ASP A 31 -13.24 1.46 -6.21
C ASP A 31 -12.72 1.84 -7.61
N VAL A 32 -12.47 3.14 -7.80
CA VAL A 32 -11.84 3.65 -9.01
C VAL A 32 -10.45 4.19 -8.67
N LEU A 33 -9.44 3.63 -9.33
CA LEU A 33 -8.04 3.96 -9.15
C LEU A 33 -7.53 4.77 -10.34
N GLU A 34 -7.09 6.01 -10.11
CA GLU A 34 -6.24 6.73 -11.06
C GLU A 34 -4.81 6.21 -10.89
N ILE A 35 -4.24 5.66 -11.97
CA ILE A 35 -2.89 5.09 -11.97
C ILE A 35 -2.05 5.83 -13.00
N LYS A 36 -0.87 6.30 -12.56
CA LYS A 36 0.11 6.98 -13.42
C LYS A 36 1.43 6.22 -13.41
N LEU A 37 2.06 6.05 -14.57
CA LEU A 37 3.44 5.57 -14.69
C LEU A 37 4.33 6.69 -15.23
N TRP A 38 5.36 7.05 -14.48
CA TRP A 38 6.28 8.11 -14.90
C TRP A 38 6.93 7.82 -16.26
N GLY A 39 6.82 8.77 -17.19
CA GLY A 39 7.41 8.67 -18.52
C GLY A 39 6.54 7.96 -19.56
N GLU A 40 5.42 7.36 -19.14
CA GLU A 40 4.50 6.60 -19.99
C GLU A 40 3.10 7.25 -19.96
N PRO A 41 2.85 8.29 -20.78
CA PRO A 41 1.60 9.06 -20.77
C PRO A 41 0.36 8.26 -21.18
N GLU A 42 0.55 7.11 -21.82
CA GLU A 42 -0.52 6.16 -22.11
C GLU A 42 -0.99 5.38 -20.87
N ILE A 43 -0.21 5.43 -19.78
CA ILE A 43 -0.58 4.91 -18.45
C ILE A 43 -0.73 6.12 -17.52
N ASP A 44 -1.75 6.92 -17.81
CA ASP A 44 -2.30 7.99 -16.97
C ASP A 44 -3.82 8.00 -17.16
N ASP A 45 -4.50 7.03 -16.54
CA ASP A 45 -5.94 6.81 -16.71
C ASP A 45 -6.57 6.23 -15.43
N GLN A 46 -7.87 5.93 -15.48
CA GLN A 46 -8.66 5.37 -14.40
C GLN A 46 -8.99 3.89 -14.65
N TRP A 47 -8.83 3.08 -13.62
CA TRP A 47 -9.21 1.67 -13.61
C TRP A 47 -10.23 1.39 -12.52
N VAL A 48 -11.36 0.80 -12.92
CA VAL A 48 -12.39 0.31 -11.99
C VAL A 48 -11.97 -1.06 -11.46
N VAL A 49 -12.02 -1.22 -10.14
CA VAL A 49 -11.78 -2.52 -9.50
C VAL A 49 -13.02 -3.38 -9.70
N SER A 50 -12.88 -4.47 -10.46
CA SER A 50 -13.98 -5.41 -10.68
C SER A 50 -14.52 -6.01 -9.38
N GLU A 51 -15.74 -6.58 -9.41
CA GLU A 51 -16.35 -7.33 -8.30
C GLU A 51 -15.43 -8.41 -7.71
N ASN A 52 -14.61 -9.05 -8.56
CA ASN A 52 -13.63 -10.06 -8.15
C ASN A 52 -12.34 -9.46 -7.57
N GLY A 53 -12.25 -8.13 -7.46
CA GLY A 53 -11.16 -7.38 -6.87
C GLY A 53 -9.93 -7.19 -7.78
N ASN A 54 -10.11 -7.22 -9.10
CA ASN A 54 -9.02 -7.08 -10.06
C ASN A 54 -9.18 -5.84 -10.95
N ILE A 55 -8.07 -5.34 -11.47
CA ILE A 55 -8.02 -4.41 -12.60
C ILE A 55 -7.42 -5.11 -13.82
N ASP A 56 -7.84 -4.73 -15.03
CA ASP A 56 -7.20 -5.18 -16.27
C ASP A 56 -6.13 -4.15 -16.68
N PHE A 57 -4.88 -4.44 -16.33
CA PHE A 57 -3.77 -3.49 -16.44
C PHE A 57 -2.84 -3.82 -17.63
N PRO A 58 -2.33 -2.83 -18.38
CA PRO A 58 -1.40 -3.07 -19.49
C PRO A 58 -0.18 -3.89 -19.07
N LEU A 59 0.26 -4.81 -19.94
CA LEU A 59 1.40 -5.73 -19.78
C LEU A 59 1.29 -6.78 -18.66
N LEU A 60 0.59 -6.46 -17.56
CA LEU A 60 0.38 -7.36 -16.43
C LEU A 60 -0.93 -8.15 -16.56
N GLY A 61 -1.84 -7.70 -17.41
CA GLY A 61 -3.17 -8.28 -17.58
C GLY A 61 -4.00 -8.13 -16.30
N ARG A 62 -4.83 -9.13 -16.03
CA ARG A 62 -5.68 -9.16 -14.85
C ARG A 62 -4.84 -9.18 -13.57
N THR A 63 -4.93 -8.12 -12.79
CA THR A 63 -4.11 -7.89 -11.59
C THR A 63 -5.00 -7.72 -10.37
N LYS A 64 -4.81 -8.59 -9.36
CA LYS A 64 -5.53 -8.51 -8.08
C LYS A 64 -5.06 -7.31 -7.27
N VAL A 65 -6.00 -6.44 -6.89
CA VAL A 65 -5.73 -5.21 -6.10
C VAL A 65 -6.62 -5.09 -4.87
N ALA A 66 -7.82 -5.67 -4.87
CA ALA A 66 -8.68 -5.61 -3.70
C ALA A 66 -8.09 -6.45 -2.55
N GLY A 67 -8.25 -5.95 -1.34
CA GLY A 67 -7.62 -6.49 -0.13
C GLY A 67 -6.20 -5.99 0.09
N LEU A 68 -5.67 -5.13 -0.80
CA LEU A 68 -4.39 -4.45 -0.65
C LEU A 68 -4.61 -2.97 -0.35
N THR A 69 -3.67 -2.37 0.37
CA THR A 69 -3.53 -0.92 0.48
C THR A 69 -2.99 -0.34 -0.84
N VAL A 70 -3.14 0.98 -1.00
CA VAL A 70 -2.57 1.69 -2.17
C VAL A 70 -1.07 1.44 -2.31
N GLU A 71 -0.33 1.46 -1.20
CA GLU A 71 1.12 1.24 -1.17
C GLU A 71 1.50 -0.16 -1.65
N GLU A 72 0.80 -1.19 -1.16
CA GLU A 72 1.01 -2.57 -1.61
C GLU A 72 0.69 -2.75 -3.10
N VAL A 73 -0.31 -2.04 -3.64
CA VAL A 73 -0.60 -2.07 -5.08
C VAL A 73 0.50 -1.36 -5.88
N VAL A 74 1.01 -0.22 -5.40
CA VAL A 74 2.15 0.48 -6.03
C VAL A 74 3.35 -0.45 -6.14
N ASP A 75 3.72 -1.12 -5.04
CA ASP A 75 4.83 -2.08 -5.01
C ASP A 75 4.59 -3.23 -5.98
N LYS A 76 3.39 -3.82 -5.93
CA LYS A 76 3.00 -4.92 -6.84
C LYS A 76 3.11 -4.52 -8.31
N LEU A 77 2.66 -3.32 -8.68
CA LEU A 77 2.72 -2.85 -10.06
C LEU A 77 4.16 -2.52 -10.48
N ASN A 78 4.96 -1.86 -9.63
CA ASN A 78 6.38 -1.61 -9.90
C ASN A 78 7.15 -2.92 -10.13
N ASP A 79 6.95 -3.92 -9.27
CA ASP A 79 7.58 -5.24 -9.39
C ASP A 79 7.16 -5.95 -10.68
N GLY A 80 5.86 -5.94 -10.99
CA GLY A 80 5.33 -6.55 -12.20
C GLY A 80 5.88 -5.91 -13.48
N LEU A 81 5.96 -4.57 -13.49
CA LEU A 81 6.40 -3.75 -14.60
C LEU A 81 7.92 -3.72 -14.80
N SER A 82 8.71 -4.09 -13.78
CA SER A 82 10.18 -4.13 -13.84
C SER A 82 10.73 -5.02 -14.97
N ARG A 83 9.90 -5.94 -15.48
CA ARG A 83 10.21 -6.80 -16.65
C ARG A 83 10.16 -6.07 -17.98
N TYR A 84 9.49 -4.92 -18.04
CA TYR A 84 9.22 -4.15 -19.25
C TYR A 84 9.85 -2.75 -19.20
N TYR A 85 9.91 -2.15 -18.02
CA TYR A 85 10.44 -0.81 -17.79
C TYR A 85 11.61 -0.84 -16.82
N LYS A 86 12.62 0.00 -17.07
CA LYS A 86 13.75 0.16 -16.15
C LYS A 86 13.36 1.12 -15.02
N ASN A 87 13.29 0.61 -13.79
CA ASN A 87 12.94 1.39 -12.59
C ASN A 87 11.58 2.10 -12.73
N PRO A 88 10.47 1.36 -12.94
CA PRO A 88 9.14 1.95 -13.06
C PRO A 88 8.81 2.76 -11.79
N GLN A 89 8.02 3.82 -11.96
CA GLN A 89 7.55 4.67 -10.88
C GLN A 89 6.04 4.84 -11.01
N VAL A 90 5.31 3.95 -10.36
CA VAL A 90 3.85 3.96 -10.33
C VAL A 90 3.35 4.89 -9.21
N MET A 91 2.35 5.70 -9.53
CA MET A 91 1.58 6.50 -8.58
C MET A 91 0.12 6.10 -8.68
N ILE A 92 -0.56 5.96 -7.54
CA ILE A 92 -1.96 5.58 -7.48
C ILE A 92 -2.71 6.53 -6.57
N LYS A 93 -3.92 6.90 -6.99
CA LYS A 93 -4.88 7.65 -6.19
C LYS A 93 -6.26 6.99 -6.32
N ILE A 94 -6.98 6.89 -5.21
CA ILE A 94 -8.39 6.49 -5.25
C ILE A 94 -9.21 7.74 -5.59
N VAL A 95 -9.95 7.68 -6.69
CA VAL A 95 -10.80 8.79 -7.16
C VAL A 95 -12.26 8.59 -6.78
N GLU A 96 -12.70 7.34 -6.62
CA GLU A 96 -14.03 6.97 -6.13
C GLU A 96 -13.92 5.73 -5.25
N TYR A 97 -14.71 5.72 -4.17
CA TYR A 97 -14.79 4.63 -3.21
C TYR A 97 -16.12 3.89 -3.43
N GLY A 98 -16.07 2.56 -3.49
CA GLY A 98 -17.25 1.68 -3.61
C GLY A 98 -18.09 1.54 -2.33
#